data_AF-A0A972LIU7-F1
#
_entry.id   AF-A0A972LIU7-F1
#
_cell.length_a   1.000
_cell.length_b   1.000
_cell.length_c   1.000
_cell.angle_alpha   90.00
_cell.angle_beta   90.00
_cell.angle_gamma   90.00
#
_symmetry.space_group_name_H-M   'P 1'
#
loop_
_entity.id
_entity.type
_entity.pdbx_description
1 polymer ?
#
loop_
_entity_poly.entity_id
_entity_poly.type
_entity_poly.pdbx_seq_one_letter_code
_entity_poly.pdbx_strand_id
1 'polypeptide(L)'
;GWDPSLSSDGTRVAFETPADFVGIINSDGTGPLTEFRQINDADDPSLSGNGAFLAFEGDGEDPTDQIYVYEVAKADSDNDGVLDTLEGSTANNAASATGLALKTGGTVSIHVPTTQQLSGVSADTATGGPEGVAFPFGTILYSTTSGVGGSITTSFNFSSALPADLMLYKVDGNGTYTEIPATQWTKTGANSLDLTLTDGGAFDLDGIANGVIVDPLVLGVFNAAPTAPELISPENGETGLGTTVDFQWKASTDANGDALTYDFFICDSNTFVGADCGPTIVTAAVTKGLTAFASYGGGLFIFGIVLMGGLKRKKPAFMIALILTAGLVLGACNSGGGGGGGSVTLSHQQSALKAGTTYHWKVVVSDGKTRTESEVRSFTTE
;
A
#
# COMPACT_ATOMS: atom_id res chain seq x y z
N GLY A 1 29.97 -32.51 -19.58
CA GLY A 1 28.96 -33.28 -20.29
C GLY A 1 29.29 -33.34 -21.76
N TRP A 2 28.49 -34.09 -22.49
CA TRP A 2 28.47 -34.16 -23.95
C TRP A 2 27.22 -33.44 -24.48
N ASP A 3 27.15 -33.27 -25.80
CA ASP A 3 26.04 -32.71 -26.57
C ASP A 3 25.32 -31.49 -25.94
N PRO A 4 26.02 -30.35 -25.77
CA PRO A 4 25.41 -29.18 -25.17
C PRO A 4 24.41 -28.50 -26.11
N SER A 5 23.23 -28.22 -25.58
CA SER A 5 22.23 -27.36 -26.22
C SER A 5 22.03 -26.08 -25.42
N LEU A 6 22.18 -24.93 -26.06
CA LEU A 6 21.93 -23.62 -25.47
C LEU A 6 20.55 -23.11 -25.90
N SER A 7 19.79 -22.53 -24.96
CA SER A 7 18.56 -21.81 -25.33
C SER A 7 18.89 -20.58 -26.19
N SER A 8 17.99 -20.19 -27.10
CA SER A 8 18.24 -19.05 -28.01
C SER A 8 18.24 -17.70 -27.30
N ASP A 9 17.56 -17.60 -26.16
CA ASP A 9 17.66 -16.45 -25.25
C ASP A 9 18.97 -16.41 -24.45
N GLY A 10 19.79 -17.47 -24.55
CA GLY A 10 21.09 -17.58 -23.90
C GLY A 10 21.02 -17.75 -22.39
N THR A 11 19.88 -18.09 -21.81
CA THR A 11 19.71 -18.20 -20.34
C THR A 11 20.10 -19.56 -19.78
N ARG A 12 19.97 -20.64 -20.55
CA ARG A 12 20.20 -22.02 -20.07
C ARG A 12 21.05 -22.83 -21.04
N VAL A 13 21.77 -23.78 -20.47
CA VAL A 13 22.46 -24.85 -21.21
C VAL A 13 21.98 -26.20 -20.68
N ALA A 14 21.57 -27.07 -21.60
CA ALA A 14 21.34 -28.48 -21.36
C ALA A 14 22.55 -29.28 -21.88
N PHE A 15 22.88 -30.40 -21.26
CA PHE A 15 23.97 -31.27 -21.68
C PHE A 15 23.77 -32.69 -21.17
N GLU A 16 24.29 -33.66 -21.89
CA GLU A 16 24.40 -35.05 -21.42
C GLU A 16 25.51 -35.16 -20.36
N THR A 17 25.31 -35.92 -19.31
CA THR A 17 26.25 -36.04 -18.19
C THR A 17 27.09 -37.33 -18.27
N PRO A 18 28.21 -37.43 -17.52
CA PRO A 18 29.07 -38.62 -17.54
C PRO A 18 28.46 -39.94 -17.01
N ALA A 19 27.20 -39.92 -16.61
CA ALA A 19 26.50 -41.10 -16.10
C ALA A 19 25.16 -41.29 -16.83
N ASP A 20 25.13 -40.86 -18.09
CA ASP A 20 24.11 -41.18 -19.10
C ASP A 20 22.70 -40.67 -18.73
N PHE A 21 22.66 -39.42 -18.26
CA PHE A 21 21.44 -38.64 -18.05
C PHE A 21 21.61 -37.19 -18.55
N VAL A 22 20.50 -36.51 -18.85
CA VAL A 22 20.52 -35.09 -19.23
C VAL A 22 20.48 -34.17 -18.02
N GLY A 23 21.33 -33.14 -18.03
CA GLY A 23 21.36 -32.06 -17.05
C GLY A 23 21.05 -30.69 -17.65
N ILE A 24 20.47 -29.78 -16.86
CA ILE A 24 20.27 -28.36 -17.19
C ILE A 24 20.89 -27.49 -16.12
N ILE A 25 21.52 -26.38 -16.54
CA ILE A 25 22.04 -25.32 -15.67
C ILE A 25 21.91 -23.95 -16.37
N ASN A 26 22.08 -22.85 -15.64
CA ASN A 26 22.20 -21.53 -16.24
C ASN A 26 23.45 -21.47 -17.14
N SER A 27 23.34 -20.75 -18.27
CA SER A 27 24.44 -20.66 -19.25
C SER A 27 25.71 -19.99 -18.71
N ASP A 28 25.59 -19.21 -17.64
CA ASP A 28 26.70 -18.57 -16.92
C ASP A 28 27.35 -19.48 -15.87
N GLY A 29 26.87 -20.72 -15.73
CA GLY A 29 27.36 -21.72 -14.78
C GLY A 29 26.89 -21.49 -13.34
N THR A 30 25.99 -20.54 -13.10
CA THR A 30 25.32 -20.37 -11.81
C THR A 30 24.12 -21.31 -11.69
N GLY A 31 23.51 -21.37 -10.50
CA GLY A 31 22.37 -22.25 -10.28
C GLY A 31 22.79 -23.71 -10.10
N PRO A 32 21.81 -24.60 -9.85
CA PRO A 32 22.07 -25.99 -9.54
C PRO A 32 22.07 -26.76 -10.85
N LEU A 33 22.70 -27.92 -10.85
CA LEU A 33 22.53 -28.84 -11.96
C LEU A 33 21.23 -29.62 -11.73
N THR A 34 20.21 -29.35 -12.53
CA THR A 34 18.97 -30.14 -12.53
C THR A 34 19.17 -31.34 -13.43
N GLU A 35 19.16 -32.54 -12.86
CA GLU A 35 19.44 -33.80 -13.57
C GLU A 35 18.17 -34.62 -13.77
N PHE A 36 17.88 -34.98 -15.03
CA PHE A 36 16.73 -35.77 -15.43
C PHE A 36 17.08 -37.27 -15.40
N ARG A 37 17.10 -37.84 -14.20
CA ARG A 37 17.53 -39.24 -13.95
C ARG A 37 16.42 -40.30 -14.13
N GLN A 38 15.23 -39.89 -14.58
CA GLN A 38 14.07 -40.78 -14.67
C GLN A 38 14.10 -41.67 -15.92
N ILE A 39 14.88 -41.28 -16.92
CA ILE A 39 15.08 -41.96 -18.19
C ILE A 39 16.54 -42.43 -18.22
N ASN A 40 16.76 -43.69 -18.62
CA ASN A 40 18.12 -44.23 -18.72
C ASN A 40 18.71 -43.88 -20.09
N ASP A 41 20.04 -43.83 -20.15
CA ASP A 41 20.78 -43.58 -21.41
C ASP A 41 20.26 -42.33 -22.12
N ALA A 42 20.03 -41.26 -21.37
CA ALA A 42 19.43 -40.06 -21.91
C ALA A 42 20.49 -39.13 -22.50
N ASP A 43 20.37 -38.83 -23.79
CA ASP A 43 21.33 -38.11 -24.62
C ASP A 43 20.65 -37.08 -25.55
N ASP A 44 21.44 -36.42 -26.40
CA ASP A 44 20.99 -35.46 -27.42
C ASP A 44 19.98 -34.40 -26.93
N PRO A 45 20.30 -33.64 -25.86
CA PRO A 45 19.36 -32.67 -25.33
C PRO A 45 19.17 -31.48 -26.28
N SER A 46 17.95 -30.95 -26.32
CA SER A 46 17.56 -29.79 -27.11
C SER A 46 16.65 -28.86 -26.32
N LEU A 47 17.07 -27.61 -26.17
CA LEU A 47 16.29 -26.57 -25.50
C LEU A 47 15.44 -25.83 -26.53
N SER A 48 14.16 -25.61 -26.17
CA SER A 48 13.33 -24.61 -26.84
C SER A 48 13.96 -23.22 -26.79
N GLY A 49 13.59 -22.34 -27.73
CA GLY A 49 14.23 -21.04 -27.89
C GLY A 49 14.22 -20.16 -26.63
N ASN A 50 13.20 -20.29 -25.79
CA ASN A 50 13.06 -19.58 -24.51
C ASN A 50 13.47 -20.43 -23.28
N GLY A 51 14.11 -21.58 -23.49
CA GLY A 51 14.54 -22.48 -22.42
C GLY A 51 13.43 -23.05 -21.54
N ALA A 52 12.15 -22.96 -21.96
CA ALA A 52 10.99 -23.39 -21.17
C ALA A 52 10.67 -24.87 -21.33
N PHE A 53 11.11 -25.47 -22.43
CA PHE A 53 11.03 -26.90 -22.72
C PHE A 53 12.40 -27.47 -23.04
N LEU A 54 12.62 -28.69 -22.57
CA LEU A 54 13.75 -29.55 -22.88
C LEU A 54 13.21 -30.78 -23.57
N ALA A 55 13.75 -31.10 -24.75
CA ALA A 55 13.59 -32.41 -25.36
C ALA A 55 14.91 -33.18 -25.26
N PHE A 56 14.85 -34.50 -25.14
CA PHE A 56 16.02 -35.38 -25.20
C PHE A 56 15.60 -36.77 -25.66
N GLU A 57 16.57 -37.52 -26.17
CA GLU A 57 16.42 -38.93 -26.52
C GLU A 57 16.74 -39.79 -25.30
N GLY A 58 16.16 -40.99 -25.21
CA GLY A 58 16.48 -41.92 -24.13
C GLY A 58 15.79 -43.28 -24.25
N ASP A 59 16.26 -44.18 -23.38
CA ASP A 59 15.95 -45.61 -23.25
C ASP A 59 16.80 -46.62 -24.09
N GLY A 60 18.05 -46.26 -24.43
CA GLY A 60 19.20 -47.17 -24.65
C GLY A 60 19.61 -47.52 -26.11
N GLU A 61 20.89 -47.90 -26.35
CA GLU A 61 21.66 -48.00 -27.62
C GLU A 61 21.03 -48.54 -28.96
N ASP A 62 19.76 -48.97 -29.05
CA ASP A 62 18.97 -49.30 -30.29
C ASP A 62 17.62 -49.96 -29.88
N PRO A 63 16.62 -50.20 -30.77
CA PRO A 63 15.94 -49.37 -31.78
C PRO A 63 14.57 -48.87 -31.25
N THR A 64 14.45 -48.66 -29.93
CA THR A 64 13.20 -48.21 -29.27
C THR A 64 13.29 -46.82 -28.67
N ASP A 65 14.33 -46.06 -29.02
CA ASP A 65 14.56 -44.71 -28.49
C ASP A 65 13.32 -43.84 -28.58
N GLN A 66 13.03 -43.16 -27.48
CA GLN A 66 11.88 -42.27 -27.36
C GLN A 66 12.36 -40.84 -27.16
N ILE A 67 11.65 -39.92 -27.81
CA ILE A 67 11.82 -38.50 -27.55
C ILE A 67 10.96 -38.11 -26.35
N TYR A 68 11.62 -37.67 -25.30
CA TYR A 68 11.00 -37.09 -24.11
C TYR A 68 10.96 -35.58 -24.23
N VAL A 69 9.88 -34.96 -23.74
CA VAL A 69 9.74 -33.49 -23.68
C VAL A 69 9.28 -33.08 -22.29
N TYR A 70 10.11 -32.29 -21.61
CA TYR A 70 9.88 -31.75 -20.27
C TYR A 70 9.69 -30.24 -20.30
N GLU A 71 8.81 -29.73 -19.44
CA GLU A 71 8.65 -28.30 -19.19
C GLU A 71 9.63 -27.87 -18.09
N VAL A 72 10.70 -27.19 -18.50
CA VAL A 72 11.78 -26.63 -17.66
C VAL A 72 11.31 -25.36 -16.93
N ALA A 73 10.31 -24.66 -17.46
CA ALA A 73 9.74 -23.47 -16.82
C ALA A 73 9.12 -23.75 -15.43
N LYS A 74 8.99 -25.01 -15.01
CA LYS A 74 8.53 -25.44 -13.68
C LYS A 74 9.66 -25.82 -12.71
N ALA A 75 10.93 -25.59 -13.07
CA ALA A 75 12.02 -25.80 -12.13
C ALA A 75 11.86 -24.87 -10.92
N ASP A 76 11.95 -25.48 -9.73
CA ASP A 76 11.93 -24.90 -8.40
C ASP A 76 13.00 -25.69 -7.64
N SER A 77 14.23 -25.20 -7.72
CA SER A 77 15.42 -25.98 -7.39
C SER A 77 15.71 -26.06 -5.89
N ASP A 78 15.15 -25.15 -5.09
CA ASP A 78 15.21 -25.19 -3.63
C ASP A 78 13.90 -25.60 -2.96
N ASN A 79 12.87 -25.91 -3.75
CA ASN A 79 11.57 -26.41 -3.33
C ASN A 79 10.81 -25.44 -2.42
N ASP A 80 11.07 -24.14 -2.57
CA ASP A 80 10.39 -23.13 -1.77
C ASP A 80 8.97 -22.82 -2.28
N GLY A 81 8.65 -23.20 -3.53
CA GLY A 81 7.37 -22.98 -4.19
C GLY A 81 7.38 -21.88 -5.25
N VAL A 82 8.46 -21.12 -5.38
CA VAL A 82 8.70 -20.14 -6.44
C VAL A 82 9.55 -20.79 -7.54
N LEU A 83 9.27 -20.40 -8.79
CA LEU A 83 9.97 -20.95 -9.94
C LEU A 83 11.30 -20.25 -10.15
N ASP A 84 12.37 -20.99 -10.45
CA ASP A 84 13.72 -20.47 -10.70
C ASP A 84 13.75 -19.26 -11.66
N THR A 85 12.85 -19.28 -12.65
CA THR A 85 12.70 -18.20 -13.64
C THR A 85 12.34 -16.83 -13.05
N LEU A 86 11.79 -16.80 -11.83
CA LEU A 86 11.40 -15.59 -11.09
C LEU A 86 12.49 -15.12 -10.11
N GLU A 87 13.43 -16.01 -9.78
CA GLU A 87 14.36 -15.83 -8.66
C GLU A 87 15.77 -15.46 -9.10
N GLY A 88 16.12 -15.78 -10.35
CA GLY A 88 17.42 -15.46 -10.91
C GLY A 88 18.55 -16.10 -10.10
N SER A 89 19.40 -15.28 -9.46
CA SER A 89 20.54 -15.80 -8.70
C SER A 89 20.17 -16.44 -7.35
N THR A 90 18.93 -16.31 -6.88
CA THR A 90 18.49 -16.90 -5.60
C THR A 90 17.78 -18.24 -5.75
N ALA A 91 17.61 -18.77 -6.96
CA ALA A 91 16.83 -19.99 -7.27
C ALA A 91 17.24 -21.29 -6.53
N ASN A 92 18.34 -21.26 -5.77
CA ASN A 92 18.85 -22.42 -5.01
C ASN A 92 18.90 -22.14 -3.51
N ASN A 93 18.49 -20.95 -3.12
CA ASN A 93 18.63 -20.47 -1.77
C ASN A 93 17.30 -20.69 -1.07
N ALA A 94 17.13 -21.88 -0.52
CA ALA A 94 15.93 -22.26 0.23
C ALA A 94 15.55 -21.27 1.34
N ALA A 95 16.44 -20.38 1.80
CA ALA A 95 16.11 -19.33 2.75
C ALA A 95 15.45 -18.07 2.12
N SER A 96 15.19 -18.06 0.80
CA SER A 96 14.88 -16.86 0.05
C SER A 96 13.99 -17.13 -1.18
N ALA A 97 12.70 -16.85 -1.03
CA ALA A 97 11.75 -16.88 -2.14
C ALA A 97 11.62 -15.50 -2.78
N THR A 98 12.07 -15.32 -4.02
CA THR A 98 12.12 -13.99 -4.67
C THR A 98 11.13 -13.86 -5.83
N GLY A 99 10.48 -12.69 -5.93
CA GLY A 99 9.67 -12.38 -7.11
C GLY A 99 8.30 -13.07 -7.13
N LEU A 100 7.81 -13.56 -5.98
CA LEU A 100 6.45 -14.08 -5.84
C LEU A 100 5.45 -13.01 -6.30
N ALA A 101 4.69 -13.31 -7.36
CA ALA A 101 3.68 -12.40 -7.89
C ALA A 101 2.44 -12.37 -7.00
N LEU A 102 2.04 -11.17 -6.58
CA LEU A 102 0.81 -10.97 -5.81
C LEU A 102 -0.40 -10.94 -6.74
N LYS A 103 -1.52 -11.54 -6.33
CA LYS A 103 -2.77 -11.51 -7.13
C LYS A 103 -3.35 -10.12 -7.29
N THR A 104 -3.02 -9.20 -6.39
CA THR A 104 -3.40 -7.79 -6.43
C THR A 104 -2.45 -6.92 -7.27
N GLY A 105 -1.37 -7.51 -7.80
CA GLY A 105 -0.34 -6.84 -8.58
C GLY A 105 0.94 -6.55 -7.77
N GLY A 106 2.06 -6.45 -8.47
CA GLY A 106 3.39 -6.34 -7.86
C GLY A 106 3.96 -7.69 -7.42
N THR A 107 5.08 -7.65 -6.70
CA THR A 107 5.79 -8.83 -6.20
C THR A 107 6.19 -8.67 -4.74
N VAL A 108 6.45 -9.79 -4.08
CA VAL A 108 7.07 -9.85 -2.77
C VAL A 108 8.26 -10.81 -2.80
N SER A 109 9.29 -10.50 -2.03
CA SER A 109 10.40 -11.40 -1.74
C SER A 109 10.42 -11.72 -0.25
N ILE A 110 10.54 -12.98 0.10
CA ILE A 110 10.46 -13.52 1.47
C ILE A 110 11.81 -14.09 1.82
N HIS A 111 12.36 -13.69 2.97
CA HIS A 111 13.66 -14.17 3.43
C HIS A 111 13.57 -14.64 4.87
N VAL A 112 14.16 -15.79 5.16
CA VAL A 112 14.33 -16.34 6.51
C VAL A 112 15.83 -16.42 6.83
N PRO A 113 16.24 -16.68 8.08
CA PRO A 113 17.66 -16.90 8.40
C PRO A 113 18.24 -18.02 7.53
N THR A 114 19.50 -17.90 7.11
CA THR A 114 20.17 -18.84 6.18
C THR A 114 20.29 -20.28 6.69
N THR A 115 19.97 -20.52 7.96
CA THR A 115 19.88 -21.86 8.55
C THR A 115 18.50 -22.50 8.44
N GLN A 116 17.54 -21.80 7.83
CA GLN A 116 16.16 -22.25 7.64
C GLN A 116 15.83 -22.37 6.16
N GLN A 117 14.70 -23.02 5.87
CA GLN A 117 14.20 -23.28 4.53
C GLN A 117 12.73 -22.89 4.44
N LEU A 118 12.37 -22.20 3.36
CA LEU A 118 11.02 -21.90 2.95
C LEU A 118 10.43 -23.08 2.16
N SER A 119 9.11 -23.19 2.18
CA SER A 119 8.36 -24.13 1.36
C SER A 119 6.92 -23.67 1.19
N GLY A 120 6.27 -24.12 0.11
CA GLY A 120 4.86 -23.81 -0.14
C GLY A 120 4.55 -22.33 -0.34
N VAL A 121 5.56 -21.53 -0.73
CA VAL A 121 5.44 -20.10 -0.96
C VAL A 121 4.45 -19.86 -2.09
N SER A 122 3.37 -19.15 -1.79
CA SER A 122 2.32 -18.83 -2.76
C SER A 122 1.55 -17.58 -2.35
N ALA A 123 0.84 -16.98 -3.29
CA ALA A 123 -0.02 -15.83 -3.04
C ALA A 123 -1.41 -16.04 -3.62
N ASP A 124 -2.42 -15.55 -2.91
CA ASP A 124 -3.81 -15.59 -3.33
C ASP A 124 -4.54 -14.26 -3.04
N THR A 125 -5.74 -14.10 -3.57
CA THR A 125 -6.61 -12.99 -3.18
C THR A 125 -7.16 -13.21 -1.77
N ALA A 126 -7.00 -12.21 -0.90
CA ALA A 126 -7.67 -12.21 0.39
C ALA A 126 -9.17 -11.97 0.21
N THR A 127 -10.01 -12.79 0.84
CA THR A 127 -11.47 -12.67 0.82
C THR A 127 -12.03 -12.56 2.24
N GLY A 128 -13.10 -11.79 2.42
CA GLY A 128 -13.70 -11.58 3.74
C GLY A 128 -12.89 -10.61 4.59
N GLY A 129 -12.78 -10.88 5.90
CA GLY A 129 -12.00 -10.10 6.87
C GLY A 129 -12.83 -9.15 7.74
N PRO A 130 -12.18 -8.45 8.68
CA PRO A 130 -12.83 -7.48 9.56
C PRO A 130 -13.45 -6.32 8.76
N GLU A 131 -14.58 -5.80 9.26
CA GLU A 131 -15.27 -4.66 8.62
C GLU A 131 -14.36 -3.43 8.54
N GLY A 132 -14.31 -2.79 7.37
CA GLY A 132 -13.49 -1.59 7.13
C GLY A 132 -12.00 -1.86 6.89
N VAL A 133 -11.56 -3.12 6.81
CA VAL A 133 -10.18 -3.48 6.48
C VAL A 133 -10.08 -3.91 5.02
N ALA A 134 -9.17 -3.27 4.28
CA ALA A 134 -8.81 -3.63 2.91
C ALA A 134 -7.50 -4.43 2.89
N PHE A 135 -7.35 -5.33 1.91
CA PHE A 135 -6.18 -6.23 1.80
C PHE A 135 -5.44 -6.03 0.47
N PRO A 136 -4.71 -4.91 0.30
CA PRO A 136 -4.11 -4.54 -0.99
C PRO A 136 -2.97 -5.48 -1.45
N PHE A 137 -2.48 -6.36 -0.58
CA PHE A 137 -1.43 -7.33 -0.90
C PHE A 137 -1.93 -8.78 -0.99
N GLY A 138 -3.24 -9.01 -0.78
CA GLY A 138 -3.81 -10.35 -0.74
C GLY A 138 -3.29 -11.19 0.43
N THR A 139 -3.31 -12.50 0.26
CA THR A 139 -2.77 -13.49 1.19
C THR A 139 -1.43 -14.00 0.67
N ILE A 140 -0.43 -14.11 1.55
CA ILE A 140 0.86 -14.74 1.29
C ILE A 140 0.94 -15.98 2.17
N LEU A 141 1.08 -17.15 1.57
CA LEU A 141 1.22 -18.42 2.28
C LEU A 141 2.66 -18.89 2.14
N TYR A 142 3.27 -19.27 3.25
CA TYR A 142 4.57 -19.93 3.27
C TYR A 142 4.69 -20.80 4.51
N SER A 143 5.61 -21.76 4.46
CA SER A 143 6.10 -22.48 5.62
C SER A 143 7.60 -22.23 5.75
N THR A 144 8.12 -22.19 6.98
CA THR A 144 9.57 -22.14 7.23
C THR A 144 9.99 -23.16 8.27
N THR A 145 11.15 -23.78 8.08
CA THR A 145 11.76 -24.59 9.15
C THR A 145 12.15 -23.73 10.35
N SER A 146 12.19 -24.35 11.52
CA SER A 146 12.64 -23.77 12.77
C SER A 146 13.26 -24.84 13.67
N GLY A 147 13.86 -24.42 14.79
CA GLY A 147 13.99 -25.33 15.92
C GLY A 147 12.60 -25.61 16.52
N VAL A 148 12.41 -26.78 17.13
CA VAL A 148 11.16 -27.13 17.82
C VAL A 148 10.85 -26.11 18.92
N GLY A 149 9.73 -25.42 18.82
CA GLY A 149 9.34 -24.32 19.71
C GLY A 149 10.14 -23.03 19.53
N GLY A 150 10.94 -22.96 18.47
CA GLY A 150 11.83 -21.84 18.17
C GLY A 150 11.09 -20.65 17.53
N SER A 151 11.69 -19.46 17.65
CA SER A 151 11.20 -18.26 16.98
C SER A 151 12.04 -17.93 15.75
N ILE A 152 11.37 -17.61 14.64
CA ILE A 152 11.99 -17.21 13.38
C ILE A 152 11.49 -15.81 13.02
N THR A 153 12.42 -14.95 12.59
CA THR A 153 12.10 -13.66 11.97
C THR A 153 12.13 -13.82 10.45
N THR A 154 10.98 -13.66 9.82
CA THR A 154 10.80 -13.64 8.37
C THR A 154 10.76 -12.19 7.88
N SER A 155 11.59 -11.85 6.91
CA SER A 155 11.66 -10.54 6.28
C SER A 155 10.93 -10.54 4.95
N PHE A 156 10.08 -9.54 4.72
CA PHE A 156 9.31 -9.36 3.49
C PHE A 156 9.74 -8.06 2.80
N ASN A 157 9.97 -8.12 1.50
CA ASN A 157 10.27 -6.96 0.67
C ASN A 157 9.29 -6.89 -0.51
N PHE A 158 8.45 -5.86 -0.51
CA PHE A 158 7.38 -5.66 -1.49
C PHE A 158 7.83 -4.71 -2.61
N SER A 159 7.40 -4.97 -3.85
CA SER A 159 7.63 -4.05 -4.97
C SER A 159 6.90 -2.71 -4.80
N SER A 160 5.89 -2.65 -3.92
CA SER A 160 5.05 -1.49 -3.65
C SER A 160 5.19 -1.03 -2.21
N ALA A 161 5.03 0.28 -1.97
CA ALA A 161 5.17 0.85 -0.63
C ALA A 161 4.09 0.32 0.32
N LEU A 162 4.50 0.02 1.55
CA LEU A 162 3.62 -0.42 2.63
C LEU A 162 2.88 0.78 3.24
N PRO A 163 1.55 0.69 3.43
CA PRO A 163 0.73 1.69 4.12
C PRO A 163 1.25 2.05 5.52
N ALA A 164 0.94 3.26 6.00
CA ALA A 164 1.40 3.74 7.31
C ALA A 164 0.62 3.08 8.47
N ASP A 165 -0.67 2.87 8.23
CA ASP A 165 -1.71 2.24 9.06
C ASP A 165 -1.80 0.72 8.80
N LEU A 166 -0.65 0.08 8.57
CA LEU A 166 -0.56 -1.34 8.28
C LEU A 166 -0.98 -2.18 9.49
N MET A 167 -1.80 -3.19 9.24
CA MET A 167 -2.17 -4.24 10.19
C MET A 167 -1.78 -5.59 9.58
N LEU A 168 -1.30 -6.51 10.39
CA LEU A 168 -1.01 -7.88 9.96
C LEU A 168 -2.05 -8.81 10.55
N TYR A 169 -2.52 -9.76 9.75
CA TYR A 169 -3.46 -10.78 10.16
C TYR A 169 -2.96 -12.15 9.75
N LYS A 170 -3.33 -13.13 10.56
CA LYS A 170 -3.29 -14.54 10.22
C LYS A 170 -4.68 -14.95 9.74
N VAL A 171 -4.79 -15.63 8.60
CA VAL A 171 -6.06 -16.22 8.14
C VAL A 171 -6.04 -17.73 8.32
N ASP A 172 -7.06 -18.30 8.97
CA ASP A 172 -7.18 -19.75 9.14
C ASP A 172 -7.90 -20.42 7.95
N GLY A 173 -7.94 -21.77 7.94
CA GLY A 173 -8.62 -22.53 6.88
C GLY A 173 -10.14 -22.31 6.80
N ASN A 174 -10.74 -21.65 7.79
CA ASN A 174 -12.16 -21.28 7.80
C ASN A 174 -12.38 -19.82 7.34
N GLY A 175 -11.31 -19.09 7.00
CA GLY A 175 -11.38 -17.67 6.65
C GLY A 175 -11.49 -16.73 7.87
N THR A 176 -11.17 -17.20 9.07
CA THR A 176 -11.12 -16.37 10.28
C THR A 176 -9.82 -15.59 10.33
N TYR A 177 -9.92 -14.27 10.54
CA TYR A 177 -8.78 -13.39 10.65
C TYR A 177 -8.45 -13.14 12.12
N THR A 178 -7.18 -13.36 12.49
CA THR A 178 -6.64 -13.02 13.80
C THR A 178 -5.54 -11.97 13.64
N GLU A 179 -5.70 -10.81 14.27
CA GLU A 179 -4.70 -9.74 14.19
C GLU A 179 -3.41 -10.17 14.89
N ILE A 180 -2.27 -9.95 14.21
CA ILE A 180 -0.93 -10.20 14.73
C ILE A 180 -0.49 -8.93 15.49
N PRO A 181 -0.20 -9.03 16.80
CA PRO A 181 0.20 -7.88 17.61
C PRO A 181 1.43 -7.18 17.05
N ALA A 182 1.45 -5.84 17.11
CA ALA A 182 2.59 -5.01 16.69
C ALA A 182 3.91 -5.30 17.44
N THR A 183 3.88 -6.10 18.51
CA THR A 183 5.10 -6.59 19.18
C THR A 183 5.80 -7.71 18.41
N GLN A 184 5.13 -8.34 17.46
CA GLN A 184 5.67 -9.45 16.67
C GLN A 184 6.23 -9.01 15.32
N TRP A 185 6.01 -7.76 14.91
CA TRP A 185 6.48 -7.30 13.61
C TRP A 185 6.90 -5.84 13.65
N THR A 186 7.71 -5.46 12.66
CA THR A 186 8.17 -4.07 12.52
C THR A 186 8.37 -3.73 11.05
N LYS A 187 7.98 -2.51 10.63
CA LYS A 187 8.36 -2.02 9.30
C LYS A 187 9.84 -1.66 9.33
N THR A 188 10.63 -2.30 8.47
CA THR A 188 12.07 -2.04 8.34
C THR A 188 12.37 -0.98 7.27
N GLY A 189 11.39 -0.65 6.43
CA GLY A 189 11.51 0.36 5.39
C GLY A 189 10.16 0.78 4.81
N ALA A 190 10.21 1.57 3.73
CA ALA A 190 9.00 2.00 3.02
C ALA A 190 8.24 0.82 2.39
N ASN A 191 8.96 -0.25 2.04
CA ASN A 191 8.47 -1.40 1.29
C ASN A 191 8.74 -2.73 2.01
N SER A 192 9.25 -2.70 3.24
CA SER A 192 9.73 -3.90 3.91
C SER A 192 9.28 -3.97 5.37
N LEU A 193 9.08 -5.19 5.83
CA LEU A 193 8.75 -5.50 7.22
C LEU A 193 9.40 -6.81 7.65
N ASP A 194 9.65 -6.93 8.95
CA ASP A 194 10.05 -8.17 9.59
C ASP A 194 8.91 -8.66 10.49
N LEU A 195 8.61 -9.96 10.44
CA LEU A 195 7.62 -10.65 11.26
C LEU A 195 8.30 -11.79 12.02
N THR A 196 8.11 -11.85 13.34
CA THR A 196 8.67 -12.89 14.20
C THR A 196 7.56 -13.79 14.73
N LEU A 197 7.58 -15.04 14.30
CA LEU A 197 6.65 -16.08 14.74
C LEU A 197 7.39 -17.17 15.52
N THR A 198 6.63 -17.96 16.28
CA THR A 198 7.13 -19.09 17.07
C THR A 198 6.43 -20.36 16.62
N ASP A 199 7.21 -21.42 16.38
CA ASP A 199 6.73 -22.78 16.08
C ASP A 199 5.90 -23.34 17.24
N GLY A 200 4.67 -23.76 16.96
CA GLY A 200 3.65 -24.10 17.96
C GLY A 200 3.05 -22.90 18.71
N GLY A 201 3.32 -21.67 18.25
CA GLY A 201 2.77 -20.44 18.80
C GLY A 201 1.33 -20.15 18.33
N ALA A 202 0.72 -19.10 18.89
CA ALA A 202 -0.67 -18.73 18.56
C ALA A 202 -0.91 -18.28 17.11
N PHE A 203 0.16 -17.94 16.38
CA PHE A 203 0.12 -17.48 14.99
C PHE A 203 0.79 -18.46 14.02
N ASP A 204 1.12 -19.64 14.51
CA ASP A 204 1.44 -20.79 13.69
C ASP A 204 0.14 -21.51 13.31
N LEU A 205 -0.12 -21.76 12.03
CA LEU A 205 -1.42 -22.27 11.59
C LEU A 205 -1.79 -23.60 12.22
N ASP A 206 -0.82 -24.51 12.35
CA ASP A 206 -1.07 -25.84 12.90
C ASP A 206 -1.05 -25.83 14.44
N GLY A 207 -0.41 -24.83 15.06
CA GLY A 207 -0.26 -24.69 16.50
C GLY A 207 0.57 -25.80 17.15
N ILE A 208 1.38 -26.54 16.38
CA ILE A 208 2.17 -27.68 16.86
C ILE A 208 3.65 -27.31 16.79
N ALA A 209 4.35 -27.39 17.93
CA ALA A 209 5.81 -27.26 17.93
C ALA A 209 6.46 -28.50 17.30
N ASN A 210 6.68 -28.47 15.98
CA ASN A 210 7.20 -29.58 15.18
C ASN A 210 8.45 -29.20 14.37
N GLY A 211 8.96 -27.99 14.53
CA GLY A 211 10.08 -27.44 13.77
C GLY A 211 9.68 -26.82 12.44
N VAL A 212 8.40 -26.53 12.23
CA VAL A 212 7.86 -25.89 11.02
C VAL A 212 6.81 -24.86 11.44
N ILE A 213 7.01 -23.61 11.03
CA ILE A 213 6.00 -22.56 11.16
C ILE A 213 5.21 -22.51 9.85
N VAL A 214 3.88 -22.61 9.93
CA VAL A 214 2.97 -22.51 8.78
C VAL A 214 2.22 -21.16 8.84
N ASP A 215 2.48 -20.27 7.89
CA ASP A 215 2.00 -18.90 7.92
C ASP A 215 1.26 -18.46 6.63
N PRO A 216 -0.08 -18.46 6.66
CA PRO A 216 -0.92 -17.64 5.78
C PRO A 216 -1.08 -16.21 6.33
N LEU A 217 -0.13 -15.36 5.94
CA LEU A 217 -0.06 -13.94 6.29
C LEU A 217 -0.97 -13.10 5.38
N VAL A 218 -1.67 -12.13 5.97
CA VAL A 218 -2.44 -11.11 5.26
C VAL A 218 -2.08 -9.72 5.77
N LEU A 219 -1.85 -8.78 4.85
CA LEU A 219 -1.58 -7.37 5.16
C LEU A 219 -2.85 -6.55 4.96
N GLY A 220 -3.41 -6.06 6.06
CA GLY A 220 -4.60 -5.23 6.11
C GLY A 220 -4.30 -3.74 6.27
N VAL A 221 -5.23 -2.92 5.79
CA VAL A 221 -5.25 -1.47 6.00
C VAL A 221 -6.64 -1.11 6.49
N PHE A 222 -6.74 -0.60 7.70
CA PHE A 222 -8.02 -0.16 8.24
C PHE A 222 -8.33 1.26 7.77
N ASN A 223 -9.51 1.47 7.20
CA ASN A 223 -10.02 2.80 6.90
C ASN A 223 -11.46 2.96 7.38
N ALA A 224 -11.69 3.78 8.39
CA ALA A 224 -13.03 4.23 8.73
C ALA A 224 -13.38 5.44 7.86
N ALA A 225 -14.56 5.44 7.24
CA ALA A 225 -15.02 6.63 6.54
C ALA A 225 -15.22 7.80 7.54
N PRO A 226 -14.90 9.04 7.14
CA PRO A 226 -15.16 10.20 7.98
C PRO A 226 -16.65 10.38 8.24
N THR A 227 -17.02 10.92 9.41
CA THR A 227 -18.43 11.23 9.70
C THR A 227 -18.97 12.29 8.74
N ALA A 228 -20.26 12.20 8.40
CA ALA A 228 -20.88 13.19 7.52
C ALA A 228 -20.82 14.61 8.15
N PRO A 229 -20.48 15.66 7.39
CA PRO A 229 -20.52 17.03 7.90
C PRO A 229 -21.95 17.42 8.30
N GLU A 230 -22.11 18.01 9.49
CA GLU A 230 -23.41 18.51 9.95
C GLU A 230 -23.57 19.97 9.56
N LEU A 231 -24.49 20.25 8.62
CA LEU A 231 -24.71 21.61 8.12
C LEU A 231 -25.40 22.49 9.18
N ILE A 232 -24.90 23.71 9.37
CA ILE A 232 -25.42 24.67 10.37
C ILE A 232 -26.19 25.78 9.66
N SER A 233 -25.55 26.52 8.76
CA SER A 233 -26.11 27.68 8.07
C SER A 233 -25.68 27.73 6.61
N PRO A 234 -26.54 28.17 5.66
CA PRO A 234 -27.96 28.50 5.83
C PRO A 234 -28.83 27.34 6.35
N GLU A 235 -29.96 27.68 6.97
CA GLU A 235 -30.98 26.68 7.30
C GLU A 235 -31.62 26.12 6.03
N ASN A 236 -32.13 24.89 6.08
CA ASN A 236 -32.75 24.28 4.91
C ASN A 236 -34.05 25.01 4.53
N GLY A 237 -34.09 25.57 3.32
CA GLY A 237 -35.21 26.36 2.80
C GLY A 237 -35.19 27.83 3.23
N GLU A 238 -34.07 28.33 3.77
CA GLU A 238 -33.95 29.74 4.18
C GLU A 238 -34.17 30.69 2.99
N THR A 239 -34.84 31.82 3.22
CA THR A 239 -35.18 32.80 2.18
C THR A 239 -34.82 34.21 2.63
N GLY A 240 -34.66 35.13 1.67
CA GLY A 240 -34.35 36.53 1.99
C GLY A 240 -32.86 36.77 2.26
N LEU A 241 -31.99 35.88 1.79
CA LEU A 241 -30.55 36.02 1.96
C LEU A 241 -29.96 36.97 0.92
N GLY A 242 -28.98 37.78 1.30
CA GLY A 242 -28.25 38.61 0.34
C GLY A 242 -27.49 37.76 -0.71
N THR A 243 -26.89 38.42 -1.69
CA THR A 243 -26.06 37.76 -2.72
C THR A 243 -24.66 37.35 -2.23
N THR A 244 -24.39 37.55 -0.94
CA THR A 244 -23.22 37.07 -0.21
C THR A 244 -23.71 36.29 0.99
N VAL A 245 -23.35 35.01 1.08
CA VAL A 245 -23.85 34.07 2.08
C VAL A 245 -22.69 33.38 2.78
N ASP A 246 -22.74 33.35 4.11
CA ASP A 246 -21.79 32.64 4.96
C ASP A 246 -22.33 31.23 5.27
N PHE A 247 -21.61 30.21 4.80
CA PHE A 247 -21.91 28.81 5.05
C PHE A 247 -21.15 28.32 6.27
N GLN A 248 -21.80 27.53 7.11
CA GLN A 248 -21.21 26.93 8.30
C GLN A 248 -21.61 25.47 8.44
N TRP A 249 -20.67 24.64 8.88
CA TRP A 249 -20.89 23.23 9.22
C TRP A 249 -19.97 22.79 10.34
N LYS A 250 -20.36 21.74 11.06
CA LYS A 250 -19.49 21.08 12.04
C LYS A 250 -18.45 20.24 11.32
N ALA A 251 -17.20 20.34 11.77
CA ALA A 251 -16.13 19.47 11.31
C ALA A 251 -16.47 18.00 11.60
N SER A 252 -16.29 17.18 10.58
CA SER A 252 -16.30 15.73 10.64
C SER A 252 -15.14 15.21 11.50
N THR A 253 -15.28 13.95 11.91
CA THR A 253 -14.29 13.19 12.67
C THR A 253 -13.94 11.93 11.89
N ASP A 254 -12.68 11.53 12.00
CA ASP A 254 -12.18 10.28 11.46
C ASP A 254 -11.78 9.35 12.61
N ALA A 255 -12.22 8.09 12.59
CA ALA A 255 -11.94 7.16 13.68
C ALA A 255 -10.46 6.72 13.71
N ASN A 256 -9.78 6.80 12.57
CA ASN A 256 -8.40 6.38 12.38
C ASN A 256 -7.43 7.56 12.52
N GLY A 257 -7.96 8.78 12.62
CA GLY A 257 -7.20 10.02 12.74
C GLY A 257 -6.63 10.52 11.41
N ASP A 258 -7.15 10.03 10.27
CA ASP A 258 -6.75 10.49 8.96
C ASP A 258 -7.07 11.98 8.77
N ALA A 259 -6.24 12.66 7.96
CA ALA A 259 -6.38 14.10 7.72
C ALA A 259 -7.59 14.38 6.82
N LEU A 260 -8.48 15.27 7.28
CA LEU A 260 -9.72 15.56 6.56
C LEU A 260 -9.63 16.81 5.69
N THR A 261 -10.18 16.71 4.48
CA THR A 261 -10.37 17.78 3.50
C THR A 261 -11.84 17.91 3.15
N TYR A 262 -12.30 19.12 2.80
CA TYR A 262 -13.71 19.38 2.50
C TYR A 262 -13.86 19.99 1.11
N ASP A 263 -14.76 19.44 0.32
CA ASP A 263 -15.22 19.98 -0.94
C ASP A 263 -16.60 20.62 -0.72
N PHE A 264 -16.70 21.93 -0.98
CA PHE A 264 -17.96 22.68 -0.92
C PHE A 264 -18.63 22.73 -2.29
N PHE A 265 -19.92 22.41 -2.34
CA PHE A 265 -20.73 22.44 -3.57
C PHE A 265 -21.91 23.38 -3.41
N ILE A 266 -22.15 24.21 -4.42
CA ILE A 266 -23.35 25.04 -4.55
C ILE A 266 -23.80 25.06 -6.02
N CYS A 267 -25.10 24.93 -6.27
CA CYS A 267 -25.66 24.85 -7.61
C CYS A 267 -27.13 25.30 -7.61
N ASP A 268 -27.66 25.77 -8.74
CA ASP A 268 -29.11 26.05 -8.90
C ASP A 268 -29.92 24.76 -9.17
N SER A 269 -29.25 23.61 -9.26
CA SER A 269 -29.84 22.28 -9.34
C SER A 269 -29.41 21.40 -8.16
N ASN A 270 -30.34 20.61 -7.62
CA ASN A 270 -30.06 19.63 -6.58
C ASN A 270 -29.31 18.38 -7.09
N THR A 271 -29.06 18.28 -8.40
CA THR A 271 -28.31 17.18 -9.00
C THR A 271 -26.81 17.47 -9.10
N PHE A 272 -26.39 18.72 -8.89
CA PHE A 272 -24.99 19.17 -8.99
C PHE A 272 -24.32 18.82 -10.33
N VAL A 273 -25.09 18.83 -11.43
CA VAL A 273 -24.60 18.57 -12.80
C VAL A 273 -24.38 19.89 -13.53
N GLY A 274 -23.17 20.11 -14.06
CA GLY A 274 -22.85 21.30 -14.88
C GLY A 274 -21.47 21.88 -14.58
N ALA A 275 -20.94 22.70 -15.50
CA ALA A 275 -19.62 23.31 -15.38
C ALA A 275 -19.49 24.31 -14.22
N ASP A 276 -20.61 24.92 -13.79
CA ASP A 276 -20.65 25.92 -12.72
C ASP A 276 -20.92 25.32 -11.34
N CYS A 277 -21.09 24.00 -11.24
CA CYS A 277 -21.47 23.27 -10.01
C CYS A 277 -20.32 22.43 -9.42
N GLY A 278 -19.08 22.77 -9.77
CA GLY A 278 -17.87 22.07 -9.32
C GLY A 278 -17.47 22.37 -7.87
N PRO A 279 -16.64 21.50 -7.26
CA PRO A 279 -16.22 21.67 -5.87
C PRO A 279 -15.29 22.88 -5.70
N THR A 280 -15.51 23.64 -4.63
CA THR A 280 -14.51 24.55 -4.07
C THR A 280 -13.83 23.88 -2.89
N ILE A 281 -12.51 23.72 -2.94
CA ILE A 281 -11.74 23.06 -1.87
C ILE A 281 -11.65 24.00 -0.66
N VAL A 282 -12.07 23.50 0.50
CA VAL A 282 -11.96 24.16 1.79
C VAL A 282 -10.98 23.35 2.66
N THR A 283 -9.76 23.85 2.79
CA THR A 283 -8.74 23.24 3.68
C THR A 283 -8.93 23.70 5.11
N ALA A 284 -9.18 22.76 6.03
CA ALA A 284 -9.15 23.04 7.46
C ALA A 284 -7.68 23.17 7.93
N ALA A 285 -7.26 24.38 8.30
CA ALA A 285 -5.97 24.57 8.95
C ALA A 285 -6.08 24.13 10.42
N VAL A 286 -5.80 22.86 10.71
CA VAL A 286 -5.62 22.39 12.09
C VAL A 286 -4.26 22.88 12.58
N THR A 287 -4.19 24.04 13.22
CA THR A 287 -3.03 24.39 14.05
C THR A 287 -2.99 23.42 15.23
N LYS A 288 -2.20 22.34 15.12
CA LYS A 288 -1.74 21.59 16.29
C LYS A 288 -1.14 22.62 17.25
N GLY A 289 -1.70 22.70 18.46
CA GLY A 289 -1.34 23.69 19.47
C GLY A 289 0.17 23.77 19.65
N LEU A 290 0.77 24.83 19.12
CA LEU A 290 2.12 25.22 19.47
C LEU A 290 2.01 25.76 20.90
N THR A 291 2.58 25.05 21.86
CA THR A 291 2.70 25.49 23.24
C THR A 291 3.45 26.82 23.27
N ALA A 292 2.70 27.91 23.30
CA ALA A 292 3.24 29.25 23.38
C ALA A 292 3.90 29.43 24.76
N PHE A 293 5.18 29.78 24.73
CA PHE A 293 5.98 30.16 25.88
C PHE A 293 5.18 31.07 26.83
N ALA A 294 5.08 30.65 28.09
CA ALA A 294 4.57 31.46 29.18
C ALA A 294 5.52 32.65 29.40
N SER A 295 5.22 33.81 28.82
CA SER A 295 5.80 35.08 29.25
C SER A 295 4.95 35.65 30.39
N TYR A 296 5.54 35.67 31.57
CA TYR A 296 5.09 36.46 32.71
C TYR A 296 4.91 37.93 32.31
N GLY A 297 3.77 38.49 32.73
CA GLY A 297 3.58 39.85 33.23
C GLY A 297 4.38 41.02 32.66
N GLY A 298 3.63 42.04 32.21
CA GLY A 298 4.07 43.44 32.27
C GLY A 298 4.48 44.00 30.92
N GLY A 299 3.88 45.14 30.57
CA GLY A 299 3.94 45.72 29.23
C GLY A 299 5.33 46.11 28.75
N LEU A 300 5.45 46.29 27.43
CA LEU A 300 6.19 47.41 26.84
C LEU A 300 5.84 47.52 25.35
N PHE A 301 5.49 48.74 24.93
CA PHE A 301 5.61 49.17 23.54
C PHE A 301 7.08 49.11 23.12
N ILE A 302 7.41 48.40 22.04
CA ILE A 302 8.64 48.67 21.28
C ILE A 302 8.38 48.50 19.77
N PHE A 303 8.44 49.62 19.05
CA PHE A 303 8.78 49.68 17.63
C PHE A 303 10.22 49.18 17.43
N GLY A 304 10.45 48.23 16.51
CA GLY A 304 11.79 47.84 16.07
C GLY A 304 11.72 47.30 14.64
N ILE A 305 11.98 48.13 13.62
CA ILE A 305 13.27 48.18 12.90
C ILE A 305 13.71 46.80 12.42
N VAL A 306 13.32 46.46 11.19
CA VAL A 306 13.99 45.42 10.40
C VAL A 306 15.21 46.06 9.74
N LEU A 307 16.39 45.77 10.29
CA LEU A 307 17.66 45.95 9.59
C LEU A 307 17.83 44.77 8.62
N MET A 308 17.58 45.04 7.33
CA MET A 308 18.11 44.22 6.25
C MET A 308 19.58 44.59 5.99
N GLY A 309 20.44 43.59 5.88
CA GLY A 309 21.72 43.67 5.18
C GLY A 309 22.03 42.28 4.59
N GLY A 310 22.49 42.13 3.36
CA GLY A 310 22.69 43.07 2.27
C GLY A 310 23.12 42.31 1.03
N LEU A 311 22.69 42.74 -0.16
CA LEU A 311 23.32 42.40 -1.43
C LEU A 311 23.28 43.60 -2.38
N LYS A 312 24.35 43.72 -3.16
CA LYS A 312 24.85 44.91 -3.84
C LYS A 312 24.05 45.29 -5.10
N ARG A 313 23.70 46.60 -5.20
CA ARG A 313 23.62 47.50 -6.38
C ARG A 313 23.22 46.91 -7.76
N LYS A 314 22.07 47.34 -8.32
CA LYS A 314 21.92 48.41 -9.35
C LYS A 314 20.45 48.59 -9.84
N LYS A 315 19.95 49.82 -9.71
CA LYS A 315 18.83 50.55 -10.38
C LYS A 315 17.36 50.12 -10.18
N PRO A 316 16.42 51.06 -9.93
CA PRO A 316 15.02 50.79 -9.57
C PRO A 316 14.08 50.88 -10.79
N ALA A 317 13.08 50.00 -10.84
CA ALA A 317 11.87 50.22 -11.62
C ALA A 317 10.68 49.63 -10.87
N PHE A 318 9.68 50.50 -10.67
CA PHE A 318 8.35 50.26 -10.12
C PHE A 318 7.72 48.95 -10.60
N MET A 319 7.06 48.22 -9.70
CA MET A 319 5.74 47.64 -10.01
C MET A 319 4.88 47.50 -8.77
N ILE A 320 3.73 48.16 -8.87
CA ILE A 320 2.54 48.05 -8.04
C ILE A 320 1.93 46.68 -8.34
N ALA A 321 1.80 45.81 -7.34
CA ALA A 321 0.98 44.60 -7.43
C ALA A 321 -0.21 44.75 -6.48
N LEU A 322 -1.34 45.14 -7.07
CA LEU A 322 -2.66 45.12 -6.46
C LEU A 322 -3.06 43.66 -6.26
N ILE A 323 -2.89 43.13 -5.05
CA ILE A 323 -3.35 41.77 -4.71
C ILE A 323 -4.81 41.90 -4.25
N LEU A 324 -5.73 41.43 -5.10
CA LEU A 324 -7.10 41.10 -4.71
C LEU A 324 -7.04 39.85 -3.83
N THR A 325 -6.89 40.05 -2.51
CA THR A 325 -7.03 38.97 -1.54
C THR A 325 -8.52 38.71 -1.32
N ALA A 326 -8.98 37.49 -1.67
CA ALA A 326 -10.15 36.91 -1.04
C ALA A 326 -9.87 36.84 0.47
N GLY A 327 -10.38 37.82 1.21
CA GLY A 327 -10.15 37.98 2.64
C GLY A 327 -10.94 36.95 3.41
N LEU A 328 -10.26 35.92 3.91
CA LEU A 328 -10.76 35.06 4.96
C LEU A 328 -10.84 35.90 6.25
N VAL A 329 -12.04 36.37 6.60
CA VAL A 329 -12.28 37.02 7.90
C VAL A 329 -12.55 35.93 8.93
N LEU A 330 -11.53 35.54 9.69
CA LEU A 330 -11.73 34.74 10.90
C LEU A 330 -12.04 35.69 12.06
N GLY A 331 -13.33 35.79 12.40
CA GLY A 331 -13.78 36.39 13.66
C GLY A 331 -13.47 35.47 14.83
N ALA A 332 -12.27 35.59 15.40
CA ALA A 332 -11.95 34.97 16.69
C ALA A 332 -12.64 35.77 17.81
N CYS A 333 -13.80 35.31 18.28
CA CYS A 333 -14.36 35.81 19.52
C CYS A 333 -13.67 35.07 20.68
N ASN A 334 -12.81 35.79 21.38
CA ASN A 334 -12.09 35.30 22.55
C ASN A 334 -13.03 35.31 23.77
N SER A 335 -13.42 34.16 24.30
CA SER A 335 -13.87 34.06 25.69
C SER A 335 -13.63 32.67 26.29
N GLY A 336 -12.76 32.63 27.29
CA GLY A 336 -12.91 31.81 28.49
C GLY A 336 -12.58 30.33 28.38
N GLY A 337 -11.57 29.90 29.13
CA GLY A 337 -11.17 28.49 29.23
C GLY A 337 -12.27 27.56 29.77
N GLY A 338 -12.33 26.39 29.17
CA GLY A 338 -13.11 25.24 29.59
C GLY A 338 -12.78 24.07 28.68
N GLY A 339 -12.13 23.04 29.21
CA GLY A 339 -11.89 21.79 28.50
C GLY A 339 -13.21 21.07 28.25
N GLY A 340 -13.80 21.33 27.09
CA GLY A 340 -14.89 20.57 26.52
C GLY A 340 -14.54 20.29 25.07
N GLY A 341 -14.75 19.06 24.61
CA GLY A 341 -14.63 18.66 23.21
C GLY A 341 -15.69 19.36 22.35
N GLY A 342 -15.55 20.67 22.18
CA GLY A 342 -16.38 21.49 21.32
C GLY A 342 -16.11 21.11 19.88
N SER A 343 -17.16 20.66 19.18
CA SER A 343 -17.13 20.44 17.75
C SER A 343 -16.63 21.72 17.05
N VAL A 344 -15.59 21.58 16.23
CA VAL A 344 -15.00 22.70 15.50
C VAL A 344 -15.97 23.10 14.39
N THR A 345 -16.38 24.37 14.34
CA THR A 345 -17.18 24.90 13.22
C THR A 345 -16.28 25.39 12.11
N LEU A 346 -16.53 24.94 10.89
CA LEU A 346 -15.89 25.41 9.66
C LEU A 346 -16.82 26.40 8.94
N SER A 347 -16.24 27.33 8.19
CA SER A 347 -17.00 28.30 7.41
C SER A 347 -16.45 28.53 6.01
N HIS A 348 -17.34 28.90 5.10
CA HIS A 348 -17.02 29.30 3.73
C HIS A 348 -17.98 30.42 3.29
N GLN A 349 -17.45 31.50 2.72
CA GLN A 349 -18.29 32.59 2.22
C GLN A 349 -18.38 32.51 0.70
N GLN A 350 -19.61 32.45 0.17
CA GLN A 350 -19.86 32.56 -1.26
C GLN A 350 -20.45 33.94 -1.57
N SER A 351 -19.82 34.62 -2.52
CA SER A 351 -20.27 35.93 -3.01
C SER A 351 -20.78 35.84 -4.45
N ALA A 352 -21.37 36.94 -4.92
CA ALA A 352 -21.84 37.11 -6.29
C ALA A 352 -22.91 36.09 -6.73
N LEU A 353 -23.75 35.66 -5.80
CA LEU A 353 -24.93 34.85 -6.10
C LEU A 353 -25.98 35.68 -6.86
N LYS A 354 -26.77 35.04 -7.72
CA LYS A 354 -27.85 35.71 -8.46
C LYS A 354 -29.03 35.96 -7.51
N ALA A 355 -29.51 37.19 -7.44
CA ALA A 355 -30.72 37.58 -6.71
C ALA A 355 -31.94 36.75 -7.15
N GLY A 356 -32.91 36.55 -6.24
CA GLY A 356 -34.13 35.79 -6.50
C GLY A 356 -33.94 34.33 -6.94
N THR A 357 -32.76 33.74 -6.74
CA THR A 357 -32.44 32.38 -7.21
C THR A 357 -32.39 31.41 -6.03
N THR A 358 -32.97 30.22 -6.21
CA THR A 358 -32.84 29.11 -5.27
C THR A 358 -31.58 28.32 -5.57
N TYR A 359 -30.73 28.15 -4.57
CA TYR A 359 -29.51 27.36 -4.63
C TYR A 359 -29.64 26.13 -3.73
N HIS A 360 -28.97 25.05 -4.13
CA HIS A 360 -28.74 23.83 -3.39
C HIS A 360 -27.26 23.72 -3.04
N TRP A 361 -26.94 23.26 -1.84
CA TRP A 361 -25.57 23.12 -1.39
C TRP A 361 -25.38 21.87 -0.54
N LYS A 362 -24.14 21.36 -0.56
CA LYS A 362 -23.68 20.26 0.28
C LYS A 362 -22.18 20.40 0.53
N VAL A 363 -21.69 19.67 1.53
CA VAL A 363 -20.27 19.54 1.81
C VAL A 363 -19.90 18.06 1.74
N VAL A 364 -18.80 17.75 1.05
CA VAL A 364 -18.24 16.40 0.99
C VAL A 364 -16.92 16.40 1.72
N VAL A 365 -16.77 15.54 2.72
CA VAL A 365 -15.50 15.36 3.44
C VAL A 365 -14.75 14.17 2.86
N SER A 366 -13.43 14.27 2.77
CA SER A 366 -12.53 13.18 2.37
C SER A 366 -11.37 13.03 3.33
N ASP A 367 -11.07 11.78 3.68
CA ASP A 367 -9.87 11.32 4.41
C ASP A 367 -8.69 11.01 3.44
N GLY A 368 -8.88 11.26 2.13
CA GLY A 368 -7.93 10.91 1.06
C GLY A 368 -8.10 9.50 0.48
N LYS A 369 -8.91 8.64 1.10
CA LYS A 369 -9.20 7.25 0.72
C LYS A 369 -10.68 7.06 0.35
N THR A 370 -11.59 7.57 1.19
CA THR A 370 -13.04 7.59 1.05
C THR A 370 -13.61 9.01 1.11
N ARG A 371 -14.90 9.12 0.80
CA ARG A 371 -15.66 10.38 0.82
C ARG A 371 -17.01 10.16 1.46
N THR A 372 -17.41 11.10 2.32
CA THR A 372 -18.74 11.11 2.95
C THR A 372 -19.43 12.44 2.65
N GLU A 373 -20.68 12.37 2.21
CA GLU A 373 -21.47 13.56 1.90
C GLU A 373 -22.34 13.99 3.09
N SER A 374 -22.54 15.30 3.24
CA SER A 374 -23.60 15.84 4.09
C SER A 374 -24.98 15.61 3.48
N GLU A 375 -26.03 16.01 4.20
CA GLU A 375 -27.33 16.27 3.58
C GLU A 375 -27.21 17.38 2.50
N VAL A 376 -28.19 17.44 1.60
CA VAL A 376 -28.35 18.55 0.65
C VAL A 376 -29.33 19.55 1.22
N ARG A 377 -28.91 20.81 1.38
CA ARG A 377 -29.76 21.92 1.80
C ARG A 377 -30.04 22.89 0.67
N SER A 378 -31.11 23.67 0.80
CA SER A 378 -31.45 24.74 -0.16
C SER A 378 -31.63 26.09 0.53
N PHE A 379 -31.48 27.18 -0.21
CA PHE A 379 -31.82 28.53 0.23
C PHE A 379 -32.17 29.43 -0.98
N THR A 380 -32.81 30.58 -0.76
CA THR A 380 -33.18 31.54 -1.81
C THR A 380 -32.72 32.96 -1.47
N THR A 381 -32.02 33.59 -2.42
CA THR A 381 -31.55 34.97 -2.28
C THR A 381 -32.66 36.00 -2.53
N GLU A 382 -32.62 37.17 -1.89
CA GLU A 382 -33.53 38.31 -2.12
C GLU A 382 -33.28 39.08 -3.42
#